data_AF-A0A973JHD8-F1
#
_entry.id   AF-A0A973JHD8-F1
#
_cell.length_a   1.000
_cell.length_b   1.000
_cell.length_c   1.000
_cell.angle_alpha   90.00
_cell.angle_beta   90.00
_cell.angle_gamma   90.00
#
_symmetry.space_group_name_H-M   'P 1'
#
loop_
_entity.id
_entity.type
_entity.pdbx_description
1 polymer ?
#
loop_
_entity_poly.entity_id
_entity_poly.type
_entity_poly.pdbx_seq_one_letter_code
_entity_poly.pdbx_strand_id
1 'polypeptide(L)'
;MTTTTTSTPGAAGGAQEKPATPPVTFTIDGIEVAVPKGTLVIRAAEQVGIQIPRFCDHPLLQPAGACRQCLVEVAVPDREGNVRPMPKPQASCTLEATPGMVVKTQRTSGLADKAQHGVMELLLINHPLDCPTCDKGGECPLQNQAMSNGRTTSRFHDVKRTFPKPLAISTEILLDRERCVLCQRCT
;
A
#
# COMPACT_ATOMS: atom_id res chain seq x y z
N MET A 1 53.42 26.68 -41.40
CA MET A 1 52.71 26.93 -40.14
C MET A 1 51.38 26.20 -40.24
N THR A 2 51.36 24.97 -39.75
CA THR A 2 50.27 24.01 -39.95
C THR A 2 49.65 23.79 -38.57
N THR A 3 48.49 24.40 -38.32
CA THR A 3 47.77 24.29 -37.05
C THR A 3 46.95 23.00 -37.04
N THR A 4 47.41 22.05 -36.23
CA THR A 4 46.74 20.77 -35.94
C THR A 4 45.58 21.01 -34.97
N THR A 5 44.34 20.80 -35.42
CA THR A 5 43.14 20.70 -34.56
C THR A 5 43.03 19.30 -33.99
N THR A 6 43.25 19.16 -32.70
CA THR A 6 43.06 17.90 -31.94
C THR A 6 41.61 17.79 -31.49
N SER A 7 40.89 16.80 -32.00
CA SER A 7 39.55 16.42 -31.54
C SER A 7 39.65 15.50 -30.31
N THR A 8 39.09 15.93 -29.18
CA THR A 8 38.96 15.11 -27.96
C THR A 8 37.84 14.07 -28.11
N PRO A 9 38.06 12.78 -27.84
CA PRO A 9 36.97 11.80 -27.77
C PRO A 9 36.20 11.98 -26.45
N GLY A 10 34.89 12.14 -26.55
CA GLY A 10 33.98 12.19 -25.41
C GLY A 10 33.99 10.89 -24.62
N ALA A 11 34.12 11.02 -23.29
CA ALA A 11 34.04 9.92 -22.35
C ALA A 11 32.64 9.28 -22.39
N ALA A 12 32.58 8.03 -22.82
CA ALA A 12 31.42 7.17 -22.65
C ALA A 12 31.22 6.91 -21.15
N GLY A 13 30.19 7.53 -20.58
CA GLY A 13 29.76 7.26 -19.21
C GLY A 13 29.16 5.86 -19.12
N GLY A 14 29.97 4.89 -18.69
CA GLY A 14 29.51 3.56 -18.34
C GLY A 14 28.56 3.63 -17.15
N ALA A 15 27.29 3.28 -17.38
CA ALA A 15 26.37 2.97 -16.30
C ALA A 15 26.92 1.76 -15.54
N GLN A 16 27.44 1.99 -14.33
CA GLN A 16 27.92 0.93 -13.46
C GLN A 16 26.73 0.10 -12.96
N GLU A 17 26.65 -1.13 -13.45
CA GLU A 17 25.70 -2.14 -12.98
C GLU A 17 26.04 -2.50 -11.52
N LYS A 18 25.13 -2.13 -10.62
CA LYS A 18 25.25 -2.40 -9.17
C LYS A 18 25.28 -3.92 -8.96
N PRO A 19 26.19 -4.48 -8.15
CA PRO A 19 26.26 -5.94 -7.96
C PRO A 19 24.92 -6.48 -7.44
N ALA A 20 24.39 -7.49 -8.13
CA ALA A 20 23.10 -8.09 -7.84
C ALA A 20 23.14 -8.75 -6.44
N THR A 21 22.43 -8.15 -5.48
CA THR A 21 22.19 -8.78 -4.18
C THR A 21 21.36 -10.05 -4.41
N PRO A 22 21.65 -11.18 -3.73
CA PRO A 22 20.88 -12.40 -3.92
C PRO A 22 19.39 -12.16 -3.61
N PRO A 23 18.47 -12.77 -4.39
CA PRO A 23 17.04 -12.60 -4.19
C PRO A 23 16.60 -13.15 -2.83
N VAL A 24 15.55 -12.56 -2.29
CA VAL A 24 14.89 -13.00 -1.06
C VAL A 24 13.73 -13.92 -1.44
N THR A 25 13.77 -15.16 -0.96
CA THR A 25 12.71 -16.16 -1.19
C THR A 25 11.83 -16.31 0.04
N PHE A 26 10.52 -16.27 -0.16
CA PHE A 26 9.51 -16.38 0.88
C PHE A 26 8.16 -16.85 0.30
N THR A 27 7.13 -17.05 1.11
CA THR A 27 5.84 -17.60 0.66
C THR A 27 4.69 -16.61 0.89
N ILE A 28 3.81 -16.44 -0.10
CA ILE A 28 2.55 -15.68 0.00
C ILE A 28 1.38 -16.60 -0.36
N ASP A 29 0.43 -16.82 0.55
CA ASP A 29 -0.76 -17.65 0.31
C ASP A 29 -0.40 -19.07 -0.23
N GLY A 30 0.74 -19.62 0.19
CA GLY A 30 1.25 -20.92 -0.27
C GLY A 30 2.06 -20.88 -1.57
N ILE A 31 2.17 -19.73 -2.23
CA ILE A 31 2.97 -19.53 -3.43
C ILE A 31 4.37 -19.06 -3.04
N GLU A 32 5.41 -19.76 -3.49
CA GLU A 32 6.79 -19.33 -3.32
C GLU A 32 7.12 -18.16 -4.26
N VAL A 33 7.74 -17.12 -3.72
CA VAL A 33 8.07 -15.88 -4.43
C VAL A 33 9.51 -15.51 -4.13
N ALA A 34 10.26 -15.17 -5.19
CA ALA A 34 11.61 -14.65 -5.10
C ALA A 34 11.64 -13.20 -5.59
N VAL A 35 12.06 -12.28 -4.73
CA VAL A 35 12.09 -10.83 -5.03
C VAL A 35 13.44 -10.21 -4.69
N PRO A 36 13.82 -9.07 -5.31
CA PRO A 36 15.01 -8.33 -4.89
C PRO A 36 14.94 -7.93 -3.41
N LYS A 37 16.08 -7.90 -2.73
CA LYS A 37 16.17 -7.41 -1.34
C LYS A 37 15.62 -5.97 -1.23
N GLY A 38 14.84 -5.70 -0.19
CA GLY A 38 14.17 -4.42 0.03
C GLY A 38 12.80 -4.30 -0.65
N THR A 39 12.36 -5.33 -1.40
CA THR A 39 11.00 -5.36 -1.95
C THR A 39 9.99 -5.47 -0.83
N LEU A 40 8.98 -4.61 -0.85
CA LEU A 40 7.88 -4.63 0.11
C LEU A 40 6.93 -5.80 -0.16
N VAL A 41 6.33 -6.37 0.89
CA VAL A 41 5.39 -7.50 0.78
C VAL A 41 4.23 -7.18 -0.16
N ILE A 42 3.70 -5.94 -0.15
CA ILE A 42 2.62 -5.54 -1.06
C ILE A 42 3.04 -5.59 -2.54
N ARG A 43 4.30 -5.28 -2.84
CA ARG A 43 4.86 -5.30 -4.20
C ARG A 43 5.13 -6.72 -4.67
N ALA A 44 5.62 -7.56 -3.77
CA ALA A 44 5.78 -8.98 -4.04
C ALA A 44 4.44 -9.68 -4.31
N ALA A 45 3.39 -9.34 -3.55
CA ALA A 45 2.04 -9.86 -3.77
C ALA A 45 1.49 -9.50 -5.17
N GLU A 46 1.75 -8.29 -5.65
CA GLU A 46 1.36 -7.85 -7.00
C GLU A 46 2.01 -8.68 -8.10
N GLN A 47 3.29 -9.07 -7.93
CA GLN A 47 4.01 -9.87 -8.93
C GLN A 47 3.38 -11.26 -9.14
N VAL A 48 2.70 -11.78 -8.11
CA VAL A 48 1.96 -13.05 -8.18
C VAL A 48 0.45 -12.88 -8.35
N GLY A 49 0.00 -11.67 -8.71
CA GLY A 49 -1.41 -11.39 -9.00
C GLY A 49 -2.33 -11.35 -7.77
N ILE A 50 -1.76 -11.20 -6.57
CA ILE A 50 -2.52 -11.06 -5.32
C ILE A 50 -2.66 -9.57 -5.01
N GLN A 51 -3.90 -9.08 -5.10
CA GLN A 51 -4.22 -7.70 -4.76
C GLN A 51 -4.55 -7.57 -3.28
N ILE A 52 -3.69 -6.84 -2.54
CA ILE A 52 -3.92 -6.48 -1.14
C ILE A 52 -4.58 -5.09 -1.08
N PRO A 53 -5.75 -4.93 -0.43
CA PRO A 53 -6.45 -3.65 -0.29
C PRO A 53 -5.57 -2.54 0.30
N ARG A 54 -5.74 -1.29 -0.19
CA ARG A 54 -4.88 -0.16 0.18
C ARG A 54 -5.52 1.20 -0.12
N PHE A 55 -5.15 2.20 0.66
CA PHE A 55 -5.49 3.61 0.41
C PHE A 55 -4.31 4.57 0.42
N CYS A 56 -3.31 4.39 1.29
CA CYS A 56 -2.16 5.30 1.38
C CYS A 56 -1.03 4.90 0.42
N ASP A 57 -0.81 3.61 0.24
CA ASP A 57 0.28 3.06 -0.59
C ASP A 57 0.11 3.42 -2.08
N HIS A 58 1.16 3.94 -2.71
CA HIS A 58 1.21 4.23 -4.14
C HIS A 58 2.64 3.93 -4.65
N PRO A 59 2.82 3.27 -5.82
CA PRO A 59 4.13 2.83 -6.30
C PRO A 59 5.16 3.95 -6.46
N LEU A 60 4.69 5.17 -6.78
CA LEU A 60 5.54 6.34 -7.02
C LEU A 60 5.75 7.22 -5.77
N LEU A 61 5.20 6.84 -4.61
CA LEU A 61 5.34 7.58 -3.36
C LEU A 61 6.07 6.74 -2.32
N GLN A 62 6.65 7.41 -1.32
CA GLN A 62 7.28 6.72 -0.19
C GLN A 62 6.21 5.98 0.65
N PRO A 63 6.56 4.81 1.23
CA PRO A 63 5.64 4.09 2.11
C PRO A 63 5.23 4.88 3.36
N ALA A 64 3.94 5.16 3.51
CA ALA A 64 3.40 5.90 4.65
C ALA A 64 2.84 5.02 5.78
N GLY A 65 2.23 3.87 5.44
CA GLY A 65 1.58 3.00 6.44
C GLY A 65 0.38 3.61 7.18
N ALA A 66 -0.15 4.76 6.74
CA ALA A 66 -1.14 5.55 7.48
C ALA A 66 -2.53 4.86 7.59
N CYS A 67 -3.03 4.29 6.49
CA CYS A 67 -4.44 3.81 6.45
C CYS A 67 -4.66 2.42 7.07
N ARG A 68 -3.60 1.61 7.23
CA ARG A 68 -3.67 0.20 7.69
C ARG A 68 -4.62 -0.73 6.90
N GLN A 69 -5.11 -0.37 5.73
CA GLN A 69 -5.99 -1.25 4.93
C GLN A 69 -5.27 -2.50 4.39
N CYS A 70 -3.94 -2.49 4.34
CA CYS A 70 -3.13 -3.56 3.75
C CYS A 70 -2.60 -4.58 4.78
N LEU A 71 -3.30 -4.73 5.91
CA LEU A 71 -2.88 -5.65 6.98
C LEU A 71 -2.92 -7.11 6.49
N VAL A 72 -1.84 -7.84 6.75
CA VAL A 72 -1.67 -9.26 6.43
C VAL A 72 -1.16 -10.03 7.66
N GLU A 73 -1.44 -11.32 7.72
CA GLU A 73 -0.85 -12.20 8.72
C GLU A 73 0.55 -12.61 8.26
N VAL A 74 1.53 -12.51 9.16
CA VAL A 74 2.93 -12.76 8.84
C VAL A 74 3.51 -13.69 9.89
N ALA A 75 4.22 -14.71 9.44
CA ALA A 75 5.11 -15.52 10.26
C ALA A 75 6.54 -15.41 9.73
N VAL A 76 7.52 -15.39 10.64
CA VAL A 76 8.94 -15.29 10.31
C VAL A 76 9.73 -16.38 11.03
N PRO A 77 10.85 -16.86 10.44
CA PRO A 77 11.76 -17.77 11.13
C PRO A 77 12.36 -17.10 12.36
N ASP A 78 12.41 -17.83 13.49
CA ASP A 78 13.22 -17.46 14.65
C ASP A 78 14.72 -17.78 14.42
N ARG A 79 15.56 -17.53 15.43
CA ARG A 79 17.01 -17.78 15.34
C ARG A 79 17.31 -19.27 15.17
N GLU A 80 16.42 -20.11 15.68
CA GLU A 80 16.48 -21.56 15.64
C GLU A 80 15.88 -22.13 14.33
N GLY A 81 15.30 -21.27 13.47
CA GLY A 81 14.73 -21.64 12.18
C GLY A 81 13.25 -22.02 12.21
N ASN A 82 12.57 -21.96 13.36
CA ASN A 82 11.14 -22.25 13.46
C ASN A 82 10.32 -21.05 12.99
N VAL A 83 9.37 -21.27 12.09
CA VAL A 83 8.48 -20.22 11.60
C VAL A 83 7.41 -19.92 12.65
N ARG A 84 7.42 -18.71 13.20
CA ARG A 84 6.49 -18.27 14.24
C ARG A 84 5.63 -17.09 13.78
N PRO A 85 4.31 -17.10 14.05
CA PRO A 85 3.44 -15.98 13.69
C PRO A 85 3.80 -14.74 14.50
N MET A 86 3.77 -13.57 13.85
CA MET A 86 3.85 -12.30 14.54
C MET A 86 2.59 -12.06 15.38
N PRO A 87 2.69 -11.36 16.53
CA PRO A 87 1.58 -11.21 17.47
C PRO A 87 0.43 -10.35 16.94
N LYS A 88 0.66 -9.57 15.89
CA LYS A 88 -0.32 -8.68 15.26
C LYS A 88 -0.19 -8.75 13.73
N PRO A 89 -1.28 -8.55 12.98
CA PRO A 89 -1.19 -8.33 11.53
C PRO A 89 -0.25 -7.17 11.21
N GLN A 90 0.51 -7.31 10.13
CA GLN A 90 1.52 -6.34 9.70
C GLN A 90 1.05 -5.57 8.48
N ALA A 91 1.45 -4.31 8.35
CA ALA A 91 1.16 -3.52 7.17
C ALA A 91 2.09 -3.94 6.02
N SER A 92 1.54 -4.63 5.02
CA SER A 92 2.32 -5.13 3.87
C SER A 92 2.96 -4.03 3.04
N CYS A 93 2.45 -2.79 3.09
CA CYS A 93 3.02 -1.66 2.35
C CYS A 93 4.26 -1.05 2.98
N THR A 94 4.62 -1.40 4.22
CA THR A 94 5.85 -0.92 4.88
C THR A 94 6.77 -2.07 5.32
N LEU A 95 6.32 -3.31 5.15
CA LEU A 95 7.07 -4.49 5.54
C LEU A 95 7.91 -4.98 4.36
N GLU A 96 9.23 -5.05 4.52
CA GLU A 96 10.13 -5.66 3.55
C GLU A 96 10.05 -7.19 3.62
N ALA A 97 10.15 -7.85 2.46
CA ALA A 97 10.25 -9.29 2.38
C ALA A 97 11.57 -9.77 3.00
N THR A 98 11.50 -10.81 3.84
CA THR A 98 12.67 -11.46 4.46
C THR A 98 12.70 -12.95 4.12
N PRO A 99 13.88 -13.59 4.09
CA PRO A 99 13.99 -15.00 3.76
C PRO A 99 13.15 -15.89 4.68
N GLY A 100 12.44 -16.86 4.11
CA GLY A 100 11.60 -17.80 4.85
C GLY A 100 10.36 -17.19 5.51
N MET A 101 10.03 -15.92 5.22
CA MET A 101 8.78 -15.30 5.66
C MET A 101 7.58 -16.04 5.06
N VAL A 102 6.53 -16.23 5.85
CA VAL A 102 5.25 -16.77 5.38
C VAL A 102 4.17 -15.71 5.58
N VAL A 103 3.60 -15.24 4.48
CA VAL A 103 2.55 -14.23 4.45
C VAL A 103 1.23 -14.90 4.06
N LYS A 104 0.19 -14.63 4.82
CA LYS A 104 -1.19 -14.99 4.48
C LYS A 104 -2.01 -13.71 4.33
N THR A 105 -2.58 -13.52 3.15
CA THR A 105 -3.42 -12.35 2.85
C THR A 105 -4.86 -12.59 3.30
N GLN A 106 -5.75 -11.63 3.06
CA GLN A 106 -7.18 -11.78 3.32
C GLN A 106 -7.81 -12.97 2.58
N ARG A 107 -7.18 -13.48 1.52
CA ARG A 107 -7.67 -14.64 0.78
C ARG A 107 -7.56 -15.94 1.60
N THR A 108 -6.54 -16.06 2.44
CA THR A 108 -6.22 -17.32 3.15
C THR A 108 -6.19 -17.17 4.68
N SER A 109 -6.18 -15.94 5.21
CA SER A 109 -6.20 -15.65 6.64
C SER A 109 -7.47 -14.91 7.04
N GLY A 110 -8.28 -15.55 7.90
CA GLY A 110 -9.43 -14.91 8.53
C GLY A 110 -9.03 -13.79 9.50
N LEU A 111 -7.80 -13.80 10.03
CA LEU A 111 -7.28 -12.71 10.87
C LEU A 111 -7.01 -11.46 10.04
N ALA A 112 -6.35 -11.61 8.88
CA ALA A 112 -6.10 -10.52 7.94
C ALA A 112 -7.42 -9.96 7.41
N ASP A 113 -8.34 -10.83 6.97
CA ASP A 113 -9.66 -10.43 6.47
C ASP A 113 -10.46 -9.63 7.51
N LYS A 114 -10.53 -10.13 8.76
CA LYS A 114 -11.20 -9.42 9.87
C LYS A 114 -10.56 -8.05 10.15
N ALA A 115 -9.23 -7.96 10.10
CA ALA A 115 -8.53 -6.70 10.33
C ALA A 115 -8.86 -5.67 9.24
N GLN A 116 -8.89 -6.08 7.97
CA GLN A 116 -9.22 -5.22 6.83
C GLN A 116 -10.67 -4.73 6.89
N HIS A 117 -11.63 -5.58 7.26
CA HIS A 117 -13.02 -5.18 7.49
C HIS A 117 -13.13 -4.16 8.64
N GLY A 118 -12.35 -4.35 9.72
CA GLY A 118 -12.32 -3.41 10.84
C GLY A 118 -11.76 -2.05 10.44
N VAL A 119 -10.70 -2.01 9.62
CA VAL A 119 -10.16 -0.76 9.08
C VAL A 119 -11.18 -0.07 8.18
N MET A 120 -11.83 -0.79 7.27
CA MET A 120 -12.86 -0.23 6.40
C MET A 120 -13.98 0.45 7.21
N GLU A 121 -14.43 -0.21 8.27
CA GLU A 121 -15.44 0.36 9.17
C GLU A 121 -14.97 1.65 9.84
N LEU A 122 -13.72 1.71 10.31
CA LEU A 122 -13.13 2.92 10.89
C LEU A 122 -12.96 4.04 9.87
N LEU A 123 -12.71 3.73 8.60
CA LEU A 123 -12.63 4.74 7.54
C LEU A 123 -14.03 5.32 7.23
N LEU A 124 -15.05 4.47 7.22
CA LEU A 124 -16.43 4.86 6.91
C LEU A 124 -17.17 5.50 8.08
N ILE A 125 -16.70 5.32 9.33
CA ILE A 125 -17.38 5.82 10.54
C ILE A 125 -17.70 7.32 10.44
N ASN A 126 -16.74 8.10 9.98
CA ASN A 126 -16.82 9.56 9.84
C ASN A 126 -16.86 10.04 8.38
N HIS A 127 -16.88 9.13 7.40
CA HIS A 127 -17.03 9.49 5.99
C HIS A 127 -18.50 9.86 5.71
N PRO A 128 -18.78 10.96 4.99
CA PRO A 128 -20.15 11.43 4.73
C PRO A 128 -20.87 10.52 3.73
N LEU A 129 -22.20 10.56 3.73
CA LEU A 129 -23.05 9.84 2.77
C LEU A 129 -23.25 10.65 1.48
N ASP A 130 -22.16 11.22 0.98
CA ASP A 130 -22.16 12.15 -0.15
C ASP A 130 -21.94 11.45 -1.50
N CYS A 131 -21.95 10.10 -1.55
CA CYS A 131 -21.66 9.35 -2.79
C CYS A 131 -22.44 9.84 -4.03
N PRO A 132 -23.74 10.17 -3.96
CA PRO A 132 -24.49 10.67 -5.13
C PRO A 132 -24.06 12.06 -5.63
N THR A 133 -23.43 12.87 -4.78
CA THR A 133 -22.97 14.23 -5.10
C THR A 133 -21.44 14.33 -5.13
N CYS A 134 -20.76 13.21 -4.92
CA CYS A 134 -19.32 13.09 -5.00
C CYS A 134 -18.91 12.96 -6.47
N ASP A 135 -18.00 13.81 -6.91
CA ASP A 135 -17.39 13.77 -8.24
C ASP A 135 -16.67 12.45 -8.51
N LYS A 136 -16.15 11.80 -7.46
CA LYS A 136 -15.54 10.48 -7.53
C LYS A 136 -16.53 9.32 -7.42
N GLY A 137 -17.83 9.58 -7.33
CA GLY A 137 -18.85 8.53 -7.29
C GLY A 137 -18.74 7.59 -8.50
N GLY A 138 -18.64 6.28 -8.26
CA GLY A 138 -18.47 5.27 -9.30
C GLY A 138 -17.01 4.89 -9.61
N GLU A 139 -16.06 5.81 -9.39
CA GLU A 139 -14.61 5.56 -9.56
C GLU A 139 -13.83 5.62 -8.24
N CYS A 140 -14.52 5.82 -7.12
CA CYS A 140 -13.91 6.00 -5.80
C CYS A 140 -13.31 4.68 -5.29
N PRO A 141 -12.00 4.63 -4.99
CA PRO A 141 -11.38 3.43 -4.40
C PRO A 141 -11.99 3.05 -3.05
N LEU A 142 -12.48 4.02 -2.27
CA LEU A 142 -13.14 3.75 -0.98
C LEU A 142 -14.47 3.05 -1.19
N GLN A 143 -15.27 3.49 -2.17
CA GLN A 143 -16.51 2.84 -2.53
C GLN A 143 -16.26 1.41 -3.01
N ASN A 144 -15.32 1.23 -3.93
CA ASN A 144 -15.02 -0.09 -4.50
C ASN A 144 -14.54 -1.08 -3.43
N GLN A 145 -13.61 -0.66 -2.56
CA GLN A 145 -13.12 -1.52 -1.48
C GLN A 145 -14.13 -1.71 -0.36
N ALA A 146 -15.04 -0.76 -0.11
CA ALA A 146 -16.15 -0.97 0.82
C ALA A 146 -17.12 -2.04 0.29
N MET A 147 -17.34 -2.12 -1.01
CA MET A 147 -18.16 -3.16 -1.63
C MET A 147 -17.48 -4.52 -1.67
N SER A 148 -16.16 -4.58 -1.88
CA SER A 148 -15.44 -5.86 -1.99
C SER A 148 -14.89 -6.41 -0.67
N ASN A 149 -14.51 -5.54 0.27
CA ASN A 149 -13.79 -5.88 1.52
C ASN A 149 -14.40 -5.19 2.75
N GLY A 150 -15.56 -4.54 2.61
CA GLY A 150 -16.29 -3.90 3.68
C GLY A 150 -17.50 -4.71 4.14
N ARG A 151 -18.08 -4.28 5.27
CA ARG A 151 -19.34 -4.83 5.76
C ARG A 151 -20.51 -4.26 4.96
N THR A 152 -21.56 -5.04 4.78
CA THR A 152 -22.80 -4.61 4.12
C THR A 152 -23.57 -3.55 4.91
N THR A 153 -23.43 -3.54 6.23
CA THR A 153 -24.14 -2.62 7.13
C THR A 153 -23.19 -1.92 8.09
N SER A 154 -23.42 -0.63 8.32
CA SER A 154 -22.74 0.14 9.39
C SER A 154 -23.31 -0.22 10.76
N ARG A 155 -22.44 -0.31 11.77
CA ARG A 155 -22.83 -0.37 13.19
C ARG A 155 -22.84 1.01 13.87
N PHE A 156 -22.33 2.02 13.18
CA PHE A 156 -22.25 3.39 13.67
C PHE A 156 -23.54 4.14 13.34
N HIS A 157 -24.22 4.63 14.38
CA HIS A 157 -25.48 5.35 14.31
C HIS A 157 -25.41 6.77 14.91
N ASP A 158 -24.22 7.21 15.34
CA ASP A 158 -24.01 8.52 15.95
C ASP A 158 -23.79 9.63 14.92
N VAL A 159 -23.69 10.86 15.42
CA VAL A 159 -23.39 12.05 14.62
C VAL A 159 -21.95 11.97 14.10
N LYS A 160 -21.82 11.98 12.77
CA LYS A 160 -20.52 12.06 12.09
C LYS A 160 -19.89 13.44 12.32
N ARG A 161 -18.56 13.48 12.41
CA ARG A 161 -17.84 14.77 12.44
C ARG A 161 -18.10 15.58 11.18
N THR A 162 -18.17 16.90 11.31
CA THR A 162 -18.33 17.83 10.19
C THR A 162 -17.21 18.85 10.13
N PHE A 163 -16.98 19.40 8.93
CA PHE A 163 -15.99 20.44 8.66
C PHE A 163 -16.55 21.50 7.69
N PRO A 164 -15.98 22.71 7.67
CA PRO A 164 -16.28 23.67 6.60
C PRO A 164 -15.95 23.09 5.22
N LYS A 165 -16.90 23.16 4.28
CA LYS A 165 -16.77 22.63 2.91
C LYS A 165 -17.43 23.56 1.87
N PRO A 166 -16.84 23.72 0.66
CA PRO A 166 -15.50 23.31 0.24
C PRO A 166 -14.42 24.33 0.68
N LEU A 167 -13.20 23.85 0.97
CA LEU A 167 -12.03 24.71 1.19
C LEU A 167 -11.28 24.90 -0.13
N ALA A 168 -11.13 26.13 -0.60
CA ALA A 168 -10.30 26.42 -1.77
C ALA A 168 -8.81 26.36 -1.38
N ILE A 169 -8.08 25.35 -1.87
CA ILE A 169 -6.62 25.28 -1.72
C ILE A 169 -5.95 26.11 -2.83
N SER A 170 -6.50 26.06 -4.04
CA SER A 170 -6.05 26.82 -5.20
C SER A 170 -7.24 27.15 -6.12
N THR A 171 -6.99 27.77 -7.27
CA THR A 171 -8.02 28.01 -8.31
C THR A 171 -8.59 26.71 -8.89
N GLU A 172 -7.82 25.62 -8.85
CA GLU A 172 -8.18 24.34 -9.46
C GLU A 172 -8.62 23.27 -8.44
N ILE A 173 -8.26 23.44 -7.16
CA ILE A 173 -8.41 22.40 -6.14
C ILE A 173 -9.34 22.87 -5.02
N LEU A 174 -10.49 22.22 -4.94
CA LEU A 174 -11.42 22.29 -3.81
C LEU A 174 -11.23 21.07 -2.92
N LEU A 175 -10.97 21.30 -1.63
CA LEU A 175 -10.82 20.26 -0.63
C LEU A 175 -12.10 20.11 0.19
N ASP A 176 -12.70 18.93 0.12
CA ASP A 176 -13.66 18.46 1.09
C ASP A 176 -12.97 17.57 2.13
N ARG A 177 -12.85 18.09 3.36
CA ARG A 177 -12.18 17.40 4.48
C ARG A 177 -13.03 16.28 5.07
N GLU A 178 -14.35 16.28 4.87
CA GLU A 178 -15.23 15.20 5.34
C GLU A 178 -15.02 13.94 4.49
N ARG A 179 -14.81 14.12 3.17
CA ARG A 179 -14.53 13.00 2.24
C ARG A 179 -13.12 12.42 2.40
N CYS A 180 -12.17 13.20 2.90
CA CYS A 180 -10.78 12.77 3.06
C CYS A 180 -10.61 11.68 4.13
N VAL A 181 -10.02 10.54 3.73
CA VAL A 181 -9.70 9.41 4.63
C VAL A 181 -8.33 9.53 5.31
N LEU A 182 -7.68 10.69 5.23
CA LEU A 182 -6.39 10.99 5.88
C LEU A 182 -5.28 9.99 5.51
N CYS A 183 -5.24 9.56 4.24
CA CYS A 183 -4.27 8.56 3.78
C CYS A 183 -2.86 9.11 3.54
N GLN A 184 -2.63 10.42 3.72
CA GLN A 184 -1.32 11.09 3.55
C GLN A 184 -0.69 10.99 2.15
N ARG A 185 -1.48 10.77 1.09
CA ARG A 185 -0.96 10.81 -0.29
C ARG A 185 -0.67 12.22 -0.81
N CYS A 186 -1.38 13.23 -0.29
CA CYS A 186 -1.31 14.61 -0.78
C CYS A 186 -0.53 15.56 0.15
N THR A 187 0.09 15.03 1.23
CA THR A 187 0.79 15.79 2.28
C THR A 187 2.27 15.91 2.02
#